data_AF-A0A328ZL86-F1
#
_entry.id   AF-A0A328ZL86-F1
#
_cell.length_a   1.000
_cell.length_b   1.000
_cell.length_c   1.000
_cell.angle_alpha   90.00
_cell.angle_beta   90.00
_cell.angle_gamma   90.00
#
_symmetry.space_group_name_H-M   'P 1'
#
loop_
_entity.id
_entity.type
_entity.pdbx_description
1 polymer ?
#
loop_
_entity_poly.entity_id
_entity_poly.type
_entity_poly.pdbx_seq_one_letter_code
_entity_poly.pdbx_strand_id
1 'polypeptide(L)' 'MYAAENATIRGDVTYREGDGMPIRIPEGPVELIHADDSVTLSWKEADEPAAGLAAIPRDQFERHVQEGQIEIEAG' A
#
# COMPACT_ATOMS: atom_id res chain seq x y z
N MET A 1 -17.83 -0.92 8.86
CA MET A 1 -17.40 -1.28 7.50
C MET A 1 -16.32 -0.27 7.14
N TYR A 2 -15.07 -0.72 6.96
CA TYR A 2 -14.03 0.16 6.44
C TYR A 2 -14.33 0.38 4.95
N ALA A 3 -14.39 1.63 4.52
CA ALA A 3 -14.51 1.93 3.09
C ALA A 3 -13.15 1.66 2.43
N ALA A 4 -13.16 0.97 1.29
CA ALA A 4 -11.98 0.86 0.46
C ALA A 4 -11.78 2.18 -0.30
N GLU A 5 -10.53 2.63 -0.37
CA GLU A 5 -10.10 3.81 -1.12
C GLU A 5 -9.10 3.38 -2.20
N ASN A 6 -9.17 3.99 -3.38
CA ASN A 6 -8.25 3.67 -4.47
C ASN A 6 -7.04 4.59 -4.45
N ALA A 7 -5.87 4.05 -4.77
CA ALA A 7 -4.64 4.81 -4.93
C ALA A 7 -3.73 4.18 -5.99
N THR A 8 -2.66 4.88 -6.35
CA THR A 8 -1.61 4.37 -7.24
C THR A 8 -0.25 4.48 -6.55
N ILE A 9 0.53 3.39 -6.55
CA ILE A 9 1.95 3.40 -6.18
C ILE A 9 2.74 4.03 -7.34
N ARG A 10 3.49 5.09 -7.03
CA ARG A 10 4.33 5.86 -7.95
C ARG A 10 5.81 5.84 -7.60
N GLY A 11 6.16 5.33 -6.42
CA GLY A 11 7.53 5.39 -5.89
C GLY A 11 7.89 4.22 -5.01
N ASP A 12 8.98 4.38 -4.24
CA ASP A 12 9.56 3.31 -3.42
C ASP A 12 8.77 3.08 -2.13
N VAL A 13 7.68 2.34 -2.24
CA VAL A 13 6.89 1.86 -1.10
C VAL A 13 7.34 0.46 -0.74
N THR A 14 7.70 0.26 0.53
CA THR A 14 8.19 -1.03 1.02
C THR A 14 7.48 -1.46 2.29
N TYR A 15 7.27 -2.76 2.46
CA TYR A 15 6.78 -3.35 3.70
C TYR A 15 7.79 -4.38 4.23
N ARG A 16 7.56 -4.88 5.46
CA ARG A 16 8.37 -5.94 6.06
C ARG A 16 7.48 -7.05 6.58
N GLU A 17 7.91 -8.29 6.37
CA GLU A 17 7.34 -9.46 7.03
C GLU A 17 8.20 -9.81 8.25
N GLY A 18 7.67 -9.58 9.46
CA GLY A 18 8.45 -9.72 10.70
C GLY A 18 9.69 -8.82 10.70
N ASP A 19 10.84 -9.41 11.02
CA ASP A 19 12.15 -8.73 11.00
C ASP A 19 12.88 -8.86 9.65
N GLY A 20 12.16 -9.28 8.60
CA GLY A 20 12.70 -9.47 7.26
C GLY A 20 13.22 -8.20 6.60
N MET A 21 13.92 -8.38 5.47
CA MET A 21 14.34 -7.27 4.62
C MET A 21 13.11 -6.53 4.07
N PRO A 22 13.21 -5.22 3.76
CA PRO A 22 12.15 -4.50 3.08
C PRO A 22 11.81 -5.17 1.74
N ILE A 23 10.51 -5.38 1.52
CA ILE A 23 9.94 -5.90 0.27
C ILE A 23 9.23 -4.74 -0.42
N ARG A 24 9.56 -4.49 -1.69
CA ARG A 24 8.95 -3.42 -2.48
C ARG A 24 7.56 -3.82 -2.95
N ILE A 25 6.62 -2.90 -2.84
CA ILE A 25 5.31 -2.99 -3.47
C ILE A 25 5.44 -2.53 -4.94
N PRO A 26 4.94 -3.30 -5.93
CA PRO A 26 4.99 -2.89 -7.33
C PRO A 26 4.31 -1.54 -7.59
N GLU A 27 4.82 -0.80 -8.57
CA GLU A 27 4.13 0.38 -9.09
C GLU A 27 2.80 -0.02 -9.74
N GLY A 28 1.75 0.76 -9.52
CA GLY A 28 0.43 0.48 -10.08
C GLY A 28 -0.74 0.71 -9.12
N PRO A 29 -1.96 0.34 -9.55
CA PRO A 29 -3.18 0.57 -8.78
C PRO A 29 -3.25 -0.33 -7.55
N VAL A 30 -3.71 0.24 -6.45
CA VAL A 30 -3.90 -0.43 -5.17
C VAL A 30 -5.23 -0.05 -4.53
N GLU A 31 -5.81 -0.98 -3.80
CA GLU A 31 -6.91 -0.72 -2.88
C GLU A 31 -6.37 -0.56 -1.46
N LEU A 32 -6.86 0.47 -0.76
CA LEU A 32 -6.47 0.82 0.60
C LEU A 32 -7.62 0.53 1.56
N ILE A 33 -7.33 -0.19 2.64
CA ILE A 33 -8.24 -0.37 3.77
C ILE A 33 -7.61 0.26 5.01
N HIS A 34 -8.25 1.30 5.52
CA HIS A 34 -7.79 2.05 6.68
C HIS A 34 -8.25 1.40 7.99
N ALA A 35 -7.31 1.20 8.92
CA ALA A 35 -7.56 0.83 10.32
C ALA A 35 -6.92 1.89 11.25
N ASP A 36 -7.19 1.86 12.55
CA ASP A 36 -6.77 2.94 13.46
C ASP A 36 -5.25 3.23 13.41
N ASP A 37 -4.42 2.19 13.35
CA ASP A 37 -2.95 2.28 13.42
C ASP A 37 -2.22 1.87 12.13
N SER A 38 -2.97 1.44 11.10
CA SER A 38 -2.40 0.82 9.91
C SER A 38 -3.27 1.04 8.67
N VAL A 39 -2.65 0.87 7.51
CA VAL A 39 -3.33 0.83 6.21
C VAL A 39 -2.93 -0.46 5.53
N THR A 40 -3.93 -1.24 5.12
CA THR A 40 -3.71 -2.43 4.31
C THR A 40 -3.80 -2.06 2.83
N LEU A 41 -2.76 -2.41 2.08
CA LEU A 41 -2.65 -2.23 0.64
C LEU A 41 -2.86 -3.59 -0.03
N SER A 42 -3.72 -3.61 -1.04
CA SER A 42 -3.98 -4.77 -1.90
C SER A 42 -3.70 -4.41 -3.35
N TRP A 43 -2.95 -5.25 -4.06
CA TRP A 43 -2.61 -5.04 -5.47
C TRP A 43 -2.65 -6.36 -6.25
N LYS A 44 -2.72 -6.26 -7.57
CA LYS A 44 -2.58 -7.43 -8.44
C LYS A 44 -1.12 -7.64 -8.77
N GLU A 45 -0.62 -8.84 -8.52
CA GLU A 45 0.68 -9.26 -9.03
C GLU A 45 0.59 -9.44 -10.54
N ALA A 46 1.63 -9.01 -11.26
CA ALA A 46 1.63 -9.07 -12.73
C ALA A 46 1.71 -10.51 -13.26
N ASP A 47 2.45 -11.37 -12.54
CA ASP A 47 2.78 -12.73 -12.97
C ASP A 47 2.17 -13.81 -12.06
N GLU A 48 1.46 -13.42 -11.00
CA GLU A 48 0.83 -14.35 -10.07
C GLU A 48 -0.69 -14.19 -10.03
N PRO A 49 -1.45 -15.31 -9.91
CA PRO A 49 -2.89 -15.25 -9.76
C PRO A 49 -3.32 -14.70 -8.39
N ALA A 50 -2.41 -14.67 -7.41
CA ALA A 50 -2.67 -14.15 -6.07
C ALA A 50 -2.50 -12.63 -6.04
N ALA A 51 -3.39 -11.95 -5.30
CA ALA A 51 -3.21 -10.54 -4.98
C ALA A 51 -2.11 -10.39 -3.91
N GLY A 52 -1.23 -9.41 -4.09
CA GLY A 52 -0.33 -8.99 -3.04
C GLY A 52 -1.10 -8.23 -1.97
N LEU A 53 -0.74 -8.45 -0.70
CA LEU A 53 -1.41 -7.85 0.45
C LEU A 53 -0.39 -7.52 1.52
N ALA A 54 -0.35 -6.26 1.95
CA ALA A 54 0.53 -5.82 3.02
C ALA A 54 -0.14 -4.76 3.89
N ALA A 55 0.02 -4.88 5.21
CA ALA A 55 -0.33 -3.82 6.14
C ALA A 55 0.93 -3.02 6.50
N ILE A 56 0.86 -1.70 6.36
CA ILE A 56 1.91 -0.77 6.82
C ILE A 56 1.38 0.12 7.94
N PRO A 57 2.24 0.57 8.86
CA PRO A 57 1.86 1.57 9.86
C PRO A 57 1.28 2.83 9.24
N ARG A 58 0.29 3.44 9.90
CA ARG A 58 -0.41 4.64 9.40
C ARG A 58 0.54 5.81 9.17
N ASP A 59 1.52 6.01 10.04
CA ASP A 59 2.54 7.06 9.89
C ASP A 59 3.44 6.84 8.67
N GLN A 60 3.78 5.59 8.34
CA GLN A 60 4.49 5.26 7.10
C GLN A 60 3.64 5.52 5.87
N PHE A 61 2.37 5.11 5.88
CA PHE A 61 1.44 5.41 4.80
C PHE A 61 1.34 6.92 4.54
N GLU A 62 1.08 7.72 5.59
CA GLU A 62 0.96 9.17 5.48
C GLU A 62 2.25 9.81 4.95
N ARG A 63 3.40 9.32 5.38
CA ARG A 63 4.70 9.74 4.84
C ARG A 63 4.83 9.43 3.35
N HIS A 64 4.47 8.23 2.91
CA HIS A 64 4.52 7.87 1.49
C HIS A 64 3.59 8.74 0.63
N VAL A 65 2.41 9.11 1.15
CA VAL A 65 1.50 10.05 0.48
C VAL A 65 2.13 11.45 0.40
N GLN A 66 2.70 11.96 1.49
CA GLN A 66 3.38 13.26 1.52
C GLN A 66 4.59 13.32 0.58
N GLU A 67 5.33 12.22 0.45
CA GLU A 67 6.47 12.09 -0.46
C GLU A 67 6.04 11.83 -1.93
N GLY A 68 4.73 11.69 -2.20
CA GLY A 68 4.19 11.45 -3.54
C GLY A 68 4.44 10.04 -4.07
N GLN A 69 4.83 9.11 -3.21
CA GLN A 69 5.06 7.71 -3.55
C GLN A 69 3.76 6.91 -3.61
N ILE A 70 2.73 7.36 -2.90
CA ILE A 70 1.35 6.90 -3.00
C ILE A 70 0.48 8.10 -3.40
N GLU A 71 -0.23 7.97 -4.50
CA GLU A 71 -1.17 8.97 -5.01
C GLU A 71 -2.60 8.49 -4.76
N ILE A 72 -3.32 9.14 -3.85
CA ILE A 72 -4.72 8.82 -3.57
C ILE A 72 -5.58 9.32 -4.74
N GLU A 73 -6.44 8.45 -5.25
CA GLU A 73 -7.40 8.82 -6.30
C GLU A 73 -8.52 9.66 -5.67
N ALA A 74 -8.71 10.88 -6.15
CA ALA A 74 -9.86 11.69 -5.74
C ALA A 74 -11.15 11.04 -6.26
N GLY A 75 -12.00 10.59 -5.34
CA GLY A 75 -13.34 10.07 -5.63
C GLY A 75 -14.32 11.12 -6.14
#